data_AF-A0A851KJL7-F1
#
_entry.id   AF-A0A851KJL7-F1
#
_cell.length_a   1.000
_cell.length_b   1.000
_cell.length_c   1.000
_cell.angle_alpha   90.00
_cell.angle_beta   90.00
_cell.angle_gamma   90.00
#
_symmetry.space_group_name_H-M   'P 1'
#
loop_
_entity.id
_entity.type
_entity.pdbx_description
1 polymer ?
#
loop_
_entity_poly.entity_id
_entity_poly.type
_entity_poly.pdbx_seq_one_letter_code
_entity_poly.pdbx_strand_id
1 'polypeptide(L)'
;GLCWGQYNPNTFPKRTSIVHLFEWRWQDIAQECERYLAPNGFGGVQVSPPNENIVITSPNRPWWERYQPISYKICSRSGNEQEFRDMVTRCNNVGVRIYVDAVVNHMCGAAGGSGTHSTCGSYFNTGKEDFPAVPYSGWDFNDGKCHTGSGEIENYGDANQVRNCRLSGLLDLALDKDYVRSKIAEYMNNLIDMGVAGFRLDAAKHMWPGDIKAFLDKLHDLNTQWFSAGTRPFIYQEVIDLGGEPITGSQYFGNGRVTEFKYGAKLGTVLRKWNGEKMAYLKNWGEGWGFMPSDRALVFVDNHDNQRGHGAGGASILTFWDARLYKMAVGFMLAHPYGFTRVMSSFRWPRRFENGKDVNDWYGPPSNADGSTKAVTINADTTCGNDWVCEHRWRQIRNMVIFRNVVDGEPFSNWWDNGSNQVAFGRGNKGFIIFNNDNWNMNVNVQTGLPSGTYCDVISGQKENNKCTGKQVFVSGDGKANFQINTDAEDPFIAIHVDAKL
;
A
#
# COMPACT_ATOMS: atom_id res chain seq x y z
N GLY A 1 -20.10 -6.66 24.36
CA GLY A 1 -19.32 -7.76 23.77
C GLY A 1 -18.06 -7.16 23.19
N LEU A 2 -16.89 -7.64 23.59
CA LEU A 2 -15.61 -7.14 23.09
C LEU A 2 -15.58 -7.31 21.56
N CYS A 3 -15.33 -6.24 20.81
CA CYS A 3 -15.09 -6.32 19.38
C CYS A 3 -13.73 -6.99 19.13
N TRP A 4 -13.74 -8.19 18.57
CA TRP A 4 -12.56 -9.01 18.26
C TRP A 4 -11.82 -8.59 16.97
N GLY A 5 -12.32 -7.60 16.22
CA GLY A 5 -11.76 -7.19 14.93
C GLY A 5 -10.58 -6.22 15.03
N GLN A 6 -9.55 -6.43 14.21
CA GLN A 6 -8.27 -5.73 14.31
C GLN A 6 -8.12 -4.59 13.26
N TYR A 7 -8.82 -3.47 13.48
CA TYR A 7 -8.96 -2.38 12.49
C TYR A 7 -8.05 -1.18 12.68
N ASN A 8 -7.50 -1.00 13.89
CA ASN A 8 -6.70 0.16 14.26
C ASN A 8 -5.29 0.00 13.69
N PRO A 9 -4.75 1.00 12.96
CA PRO A 9 -3.40 0.92 12.40
C PRO A 9 -2.30 0.99 13.48
N ASN A 10 -2.59 1.37 14.72
CA ASN A 10 -1.61 1.46 15.80
C ASN A 10 -0.48 2.49 15.55
N THR A 11 -0.72 3.45 14.65
CA THR A 11 0.18 4.59 14.41
C THR A 11 0.14 5.58 15.57
N PHE A 12 1.17 6.43 15.67
CA PHE A 12 1.13 7.55 16.59
C PHE A 12 -0.01 8.53 16.22
N PRO A 13 -0.57 9.26 17.20
CA PRO A 13 -1.58 10.29 16.93
C PRO A 13 -1.13 11.24 15.83
N LYS A 14 -2.07 11.64 14.96
CA LYS A 14 -1.83 12.52 13.80
C LYS A 14 -0.78 11.97 12.81
N ARG A 15 -0.67 10.65 12.68
CA ARG A 15 0.07 10.00 11.58
C ARG A 15 -0.85 9.04 10.84
N THR A 16 -1.39 9.50 9.73
CA THR A 16 -2.59 8.91 9.10
C THR A 16 -2.33 8.11 7.83
N SER A 17 -1.06 7.91 7.47
CA SER A 17 -0.65 7.20 6.27
C SER A 17 0.49 6.23 6.54
N ILE A 18 0.49 5.12 5.82
CA ILE A 18 1.64 4.21 5.70
C ILE A 18 2.26 4.34 4.31
N VAL A 19 3.52 3.94 4.16
CA VAL A 19 4.20 3.87 2.87
C VAL A 19 4.63 2.44 2.58
N HIS A 20 4.45 1.95 1.36
CA HIS A 20 5.03 0.68 0.92
C HIS A 20 6.43 0.94 0.36
N LEU A 21 7.48 0.65 1.16
CA LEU A 21 8.87 0.72 0.69
C LEU A 21 9.23 -0.58 -0.02
N PHE A 22 8.67 -0.73 -1.23
CA PHE A 22 8.67 -1.98 -1.97
C PHE A 22 10.09 -2.42 -2.36
N GLU A 23 10.47 -3.63 -1.93
CA GLU A 23 11.78 -4.26 -2.15
C GLU A 23 12.98 -3.59 -1.46
N TRP A 24 12.74 -2.63 -0.56
CA TRP A 24 13.83 -1.97 0.18
C TRP A 24 14.52 -2.94 1.14
N ARG A 25 15.81 -2.72 1.39
CA ARG A 25 16.57 -3.46 2.41
C ARG A 25 16.25 -2.96 3.81
N TRP A 26 16.34 -3.82 4.82
CA TRP A 26 16.01 -3.48 6.20
C TRP A 26 16.82 -2.29 6.74
N GLN A 27 18.12 -2.28 6.43
CA GLN A 27 19.00 -1.18 6.82
C GLN A 27 18.58 0.17 6.20
N ASP A 28 18.14 0.17 4.94
CA ASP A 28 17.72 1.40 4.26
C ASP A 28 16.40 1.91 4.86
N ILE A 29 15.45 1.01 5.18
CA ILE A 29 14.21 1.36 5.87
C ILE A 29 14.47 1.93 7.26
N ALA A 30 15.39 1.33 8.03
CA ALA A 30 15.75 1.79 9.37
C ALA A 30 16.28 3.24 9.34
N GLN A 31 17.18 3.54 8.40
CA GLN A 31 17.67 4.90 8.18
C GLN A 31 16.56 5.84 7.71
N GLU A 32 15.66 5.36 6.83
CA GLU A 32 14.54 6.14 6.31
C GLU A 32 13.54 6.54 7.39
N CYS A 33 13.26 5.62 8.33
CA CYS A 33 12.43 5.89 9.50
C CYS A 33 12.94 7.11 10.29
N GLU A 34 14.24 7.13 10.60
CA GLU A 34 14.87 8.17 11.41
C GLU A 34 15.04 9.48 10.64
N ARG A 35 15.59 9.42 9.42
CA ARG A 35 15.99 10.61 8.66
C ARG A 35 14.83 11.31 7.95
N TYR A 36 13.72 10.61 7.72
CA TYR A 36 12.67 11.13 6.85
C TYR A 36 11.24 10.83 7.30
N LEU A 37 10.88 9.56 7.53
CA LEU A 37 9.48 9.20 7.80
C LEU A 37 8.99 9.82 9.10
N ALA A 38 9.78 9.76 10.17
CA ALA A 38 9.40 10.36 11.44
C ALA A 38 9.30 11.88 11.38
N PRO A 39 10.31 12.64 10.89
CA PRO A 39 10.21 14.10 10.74
C PRO A 39 9.06 14.57 9.84
N ASN A 40 8.65 13.76 8.84
CA ASN A 40 7.58 14.11 7.90
C ASN A 40 6.23 13.46 8.23
N GLY A 41 6.08 12.89 9.43
CA GLY A 41 4.79 12.46 9.97
C GLY A 41 4.19 11.22 9.31
N PHE A 42 4.99 10.35 8.71
CA PHE A 42 4.51 9.04 8.24
C PHE A 42 4.23 8.13 9.43
N GLY A 43 3.12 7.39 9.38
CA GLY A 43 2.67 6.51 10.44
C GLY A 43 3.38 5.17 10.47
N GLY A 44 3.81 4.67 9.32
CA GLY A 44 4.57 3.42 9.24
C GLY A 44 4.88 2.96 7.82
N VAL A 45 5.48 1.77 7.74
CA VAL A 45 6.01 1.18 6.51
C VAL A 45 5.41 -0.21 6.32
N GLN A 46 4.81 -0.46 5.17
CA GLN A 46 4.65 -1.83 4.68
C GLN A 46 5.99 -2.28 4.10
N VAL A 47 6.50 -3.41 4.59
CA VAL A 47 7.71 -4.07 4.07
C VAL A 47 7.34 -5.19 3.10
N SER A 48 8.19 -5.50 2.13
CA SER A 48 8.06 -6.71 1.31
C SER A 48 8.20 -7.99 2.17
N PRO A 49 7.77 -9.18 1.70
CA PRO A 49 7.75 -10.40 2.48
C PRO A 49 9.11 -10.71 3.14
N PRO A 50 9.21 -10.75 4.48
CA PRO A 50 10.50 -10.87 5.17
C PRO A 50 10.98 -12.31 5.31
N ASN A 51 10.09 -13.27 5.06
CA ASN A 51 10.41 -14.69 5.14
C ASN A 51 11.25 -15.16 3.93
N GLU A 52 11.89 -16.31 4.10
CA GLU A 52 12.66 -16.96 3.05
C GLU A 52 11.78 -17.37 1.87
N ASN A 53 12.21 -16.96 0.68
CA ASN A 53 11.57 -17.24 -0.59
C ASN A 53 12.51 -17.96 -1.56
N ILE A 54 11.94 -18.52 -2.64
CA ILE A 54 12.68 -19.18 -3.73
C ILE A 54 13.54 -18.17 -4.49
N VAL A 55 14.72 -18.58 -4.95
CA VAL A 55 15.59 -17.78 -5.81
C VAL A 55 15.35 -18.20 -7.26
N ILE A 56 14.85 -17.28 -8.08
CA ILE A 56 14.52 -17.55 -9.48
C ILE A 56 15.59 -16.91 -10.38
N THR A 57 16.21 -17.72 -11.24
CA THR A 57 17.28 -17.27 -12.14
C THR A 57 16.81 -17.09 -13.58
N SER A 58 15.61 -17.57 -13.93
CA SER A 58 14.96 -17.36 -15.23
C SER A 58 13.46 -17.06 -15.05
N PRO A 59 13.01 -15.81 -15.25
CA PRO A 59 13.85 -14.62 -15.46
C PRO A 59 14.70 -14.31 -14.21
N ASN A 60 15.75 -13.49 -14.33
CA ASN A 60 16.73 -13.31 -13.25
C ASN A 60 16.19 -12.42 -12.12
N ARG A 61 15.96 -13.00 -10.94
CA ARG A 61 15.58 -12.34 -9.67
C ARG A 61 14.35 -11.43 -9.76
N PRO A 62 13.22 -11.92 -10.28
CA PRO A 62 12.00 -11.12 -10.44
C PRO A 62 11.43 -10.72 -9.09
N TRP A 63 10.72 -9.60 -9.01
CA TRP A 63 10.15 -9.13 -7.73
C TRP A 63 9.15 -10.14 -7.13
N TRP A 64 8.43 -10.86 -7.99
CA TRP A 64 7.41 -11.82 -7.57
C TRP A 64 8.01 -13.12 -7.00
N GLU A 65 9.33 -13.32 -7.03
CA GLU A 65 9.98 -14.45 -6.35
C GLU A 65 9.73 -14.41 -4.83
N ARG A 66 9.47 -13.23 -4.26
CA ARG A 66 9.19 -13.04 -2.82
C ARG A 66 7.81 -13.54 -2.39
N TYR A 67 6.89 -13.73 -3.33
CA TYR A 67 5.57 -14.33 -3.10
C TYR A 67 5.59 -15.85 -3.31
N GLN A 68 6.77 -16.46 -3.18
CA GLN A 68 6.95 -17.90 -3.27
C GLN A 68 7.76 -18.41 -2.08
N PRO A 69 7.10 -18.55 -0.91
CA PRO A 69 7.76 -18.96 0.33
C PRO A 69 8.45 -20.32 0.22
N ILE A 70 9.59 -20.44 0.88
CA ILE A 70 10.29 -21.71 1.12
C ILE A 70 10.27 -22.05 2.60
N SER A 71 10.41 -21.04 3.47
CA SER A 71 10.27 -21.21 4.91
C SER A 71 9.81 -19.90 5.57
N TYR A 72 9.60 -19.96 6.88
CA TYR A 72 9.29 -18.80 7.71
C TYR A 72 10.52 -18.16 8.38
N LYS A 73 11.74 -18.57 8.00
CA LYS A 73 12.97 -17.89 8.45
C LYS A 73 12.98 -16.44 7.97
N ILE A 74 13.36 -15.49 8.83
CA ILE A 74 13.51 -14.08 8.43
C ILE A 74 14.86 -13.91 7.73
N CYS A 75 14.85 -14.13 6.42
CA CYS A 75 16.06 -14.20 5.61
C CYS A 75 15.70 -14.03 4.15
N SER A 76 15.88 -12.83 3.60
CA SER A 76 15.49 -12.48 2.24
C SER A 76 16.53 -11.59 1.58
N ARG A 77 16.32 -11.20 0.32
CA ARG A 77 17.20 -10.21 -0.35
C ARG A 77 17.22 -8.83 0.32
N SER A 78 16.27 -8.54 1.22
CA SER A 78 16.27 -7.32 2.02
C SER A 78 17.21 -7.37 3.23
N GLY A 79 17.63 -8.56 3.65
CA GLY A 79 18.49 -8.77 4.82
C GLY A 79 18.07 -9.97 5.67
N ASN A 80 18.85 -10.21 6.72
CA ASN A 80 18.64 -11.29 7.69
C ASN A 80 17.78 -10.85 8.90
N GLU A 81 17.53 -11.77 9.83
CA GLU A 81 16.70 -11.53 11.02
C GLU A 81 17.25 -10.42 11.93
N GLN A 82 18.57 -10.35 12.12
CA GLN A 82 19.19 -9.33 12.97
C GLN A 82 18.97 -7.93 12.38
N GLU A 83 19.12 -7.78 11.07
CA GLU A 83 18.87 -6.53 10.36
C GLU A 83 17.38 -6.17 10.37
N PHE A 84 16.49 -7.16 10.28
CA PHE A 84 15.05 -6.95 10.41
C PHE A 84 14.67 -6.45 11.83
N ARG A 85 15.21 -7.09 12.88
CA ARG A 85 15.01 -6.68 14.29
C ARG A 85 15.55 -5.27 14.55
N ASP A 86 16.73 -4.94 14.00
CA ASP A 86 17.30 -3.58 14.07
C ASP A 86 16.36 -2.54 13.45
N MET A 87 15.87 -2.81 12.23
CA MET A 87 14.92 -1.95 11.54
C MET A 87 13.64 -1.74 12.36
N VAL A 88 13.01 -2.82 12.84
CA VAL A 88 11.78 -2.72 13.64
C VAL A 88 12.02 -1.89 14.91
N THR A 89 13.11 -2.15 15.63
CA THR A 89 13.49 -1.44 16.86
C THR A 89 13.66 0.06 16.59
N ARG A 90 14.49 0.42 15.60
CA ARG A 90 14.80 1.81 15.28
C ARG A 90 13.58 2.58 14.79
N CYS A 91 12.78 1.98 13.92
CA CYS A 91 11.53 2.58 13.44
C CYS A 91 10.53 2.82 14.59
N ASN A 92 10.31 1.83 15.45
CA ASN A 92 9.41 1.99 16.60
C ASN A 92 9.89 3.08 17.57
N ASN A 93 11.22 3.19 17.81
CA ASN A 93 11.79 4.21 18.68
C ASN A 93 11.55 5.66 18.19
N VAL A 94 11.37 5.86 16.88
CA VAL A 94 11.01 7.16 16.28
C VAL A 94 9.52 7.29 15.95
N GLY A 95 8.71 6.35 16.43
CA GLY A 95 7.24 6.36 16.28
C GLY A 95 6.74 6.04 14.87
N VAL A 96 7.52 5.28 14.09
CA VAL A 96 7.15 4.79 12.76
C VAL A 96 6.94 3.28 12.84
N ARG A 97 5.74 2.82 12.49
CA ARG A 97 5.36 1.39 12.62
C ARG A 97 5.85 0.55 11.45
N ILE A 98 6.02 -0.75 11.67
CA ILE A 98 6.30 -1.73 10.60
C ILE A 98 5.10 -2.65 10.42
N TYR A 99 4.66 -2.85 9.18
CA TYR A 99 3.62 -3.79 8.79
C TYR A 99 4.21 -4.80 7.83
N VAL A 100 4.09 -6.08 8.16
CA VAL A 100 4.68 -7.15 7.37
C VAL A 100 3.73 -7.59 6.27
N ASP A 101 4.29 -7.80 5.08
CA ASP A 101 3.60 -8.54 4.03
C ASP A 101 3.69 -10.04 4.30
N ALA A 102 2.58 -10.64 4.74
CA ALA A 102 2.50 -12.03 5.17
C ALA A 102 1.94 -12.90 4.05
N VAL A 103 2.84 -13.66 3.40
CA VAL A 103 2.49 -14.64 2.35
C VAL A 103 2.20 -15.97 3.02
N VAL A 104 0.91 -16.18 3.33
CA VAL A 104 0.45 -17.31 4.17
C VAL A 104 -0.62 -18.18 3.52
N ASN A 105 -1.04 -17.86 2.29
CA ASN A 105 -1.94 -18.69 1.50
C ASN A 105 -1.24 -19.93 0.93
N HIS A 106 -0.03 -19.74 0.43
CA HIS A 106 0.67 -20.73 -0.39
C HIS A 106 2.18 -20.77 -0.06
N MET A 107 2.84 -21.82 -0.55
CA MET A 107 4.31 -21.90 -0.66
C MET A 107 4.72 -21.57 -2.11
N CYS A 108 5.96 -21.90 -2.51
CA CYS A 108 6.42 -21.66 -3.88
C CYS A 108 5.62 -22.45 -4.95
N GLY A 109 5.81 -22.09 -6.22
CA GLY A 109 5.15 -22.75 -7.34
C GLY A 109 5.49 -24.24 -7.42
N ALA A 110 4.51 -25.08 -7.78
CA ALA A 110 4.68 -26.53 -7.93
C ALA A 110 5.78 -26.90 -8.94
N ALA A 111 6.06 -26.04 -9.91
CA ALA A 111 7.16 -26.17 -10.87
C ALA A 111 8.53 -25.68 -10.36
N GLY A 112 8.65 -25.29 -9.08
CA GLY A 112 9.87 -24.73 -8.47
C GLY A 112 11.02 -25.74 -8.31
N GLY A 113 10.75 -27.04 -8.50
CA GLY A 113 11.75 -28.10 -8.50
C GLY A 113 12.17 -28.51 -7.09
N SER A 114 13.41 -28.98 -6.97
CA SER A 114 13.99 -29.36 -5.68
C SER A 114 15.43 -28.88 -5.59
N GLY A 115 15.83 -28.45 -4.39
CA GLY A 115 17.17 -27.96 -4.15
C GLY A 115 17.20 -26.97 -3.00
N THR A 116 18.26 -26.18 -2.98
CA THR A 116 18.53 -25.13 -1.99
C THR A 116 18.62 -23.75 -2.64
N HIS A 117 18.01 -23.57 -3.81
CA HIS A 117 17.88 -22.27 -4.49
C HIS A 117 16.80 -21.44 -3.80
N SER A 118 17.11 -21.06 -2.57
CA SER A 118 16.30 -20.28 -1.65
C SER A 118 17.16 -19.21 -1.01
N THR A 119 16.54 -18.13 -0.58
CA THR A 119 17.25 -16.93 -0.09
C THR A 119 18.05 -17.18 1.20
N CYS A 120 17.79 -18.27 1.93
CA CYS A 120 18.55 -18.69 3.11
C CYS A 120 19.17 -20.10 2.97
N GLY A 121 19.16 -20.68 1.77
CA GLY A 121 19.73 -21.98 1.50
C GLY A 121 18.97 -23.17 2.11
N SER A 122 17.74 -22.97 2.60
CA SER A 122 16.89 -24.09 3.02
C SER A 122 16.58 -25.01 1.85
N TYR A 123 16.65 -26.31 2.09
CA TYR A 123 16.19 -27.32 1.14
C TYR A 123 14.66 -27.31 1.02
N PHE A 124 14.16 -27.59 -0.18
CA PHE A 124 12.77 -27.90 -0.47
C PHE A 124 12.63 -28.85 -1.65
N ASN A 125 11.45 -29.45 -1.80
CA ASN A 125 11.09 -30.28 -2.94
C ASN A 125 9.60 -30.11 -3.27
N THR A 126 9.29 -29.37 -4.34
CA THR A 126 7.90 -29.10 -4.73
C THR A 126 7.19 -30.34 -5.25
N GLY A 127 7.90 -31.27 -5.90
CA GLY A 127 7.32 -32.50 -6.42
C GLY A 127 6.95 -33.54 -5.34
N LYS A 128 7.46 -33.36 -4.12
CA LYS A 128 7.07 -34.14 -2.93
C LYS A 128 6.34 -33.32 -1.88
N GLU A 129 6.09 -32.03 -2.18
CA GLU A 129 5.52 -31.07 -1.23
C GLU A 129 6.27 -31.04 0.11
N ASP A 130 7.60 -31.16 0.06
CA ASP A 130 8.48 -31.26 1.23
C ASP A 130 9.21 -29.93 1.46
N PHE A 131 8.84 -29.25 2.55
CA PHE A 131 9.40 -27.97 2.98
C PHE A 131 9.94 -28.10 4.41
N PRO A 132 11.04 -28.83 4.64
CA PRO A 132 11.47 -29.26 5.97
C PRO A 132 11.94 -28.11 6.88
N ALA A 133 12.19 -26.92 6.34
CA ALA A 133 12.49 -25.74 7.14
C ALA A 133 11.26 -25.15 7.87
N VAL A 134 10.04 -25.60 7.55
CA VAL A 134 8.82 -25.20 8.27
C VAL A 134 8.47 -26.12 9.45
N PRO A 135 8.34 -27.47 9.37
CA PRO A 135 8.39 -28.43 8.26
C PRO A 135 7.00 -28.80 7.69
N TYR A 136 6.68 -28.43 6.45
CA TYR A 136 5.46 -28.90 5.77
C TYR A 136 5.74 -30.14 4.90
N SER A 137 4.72 -30.97 4.76
CA SER A 137 4.69 -32.16 3.91
C SER A 137 3.47 -32.12 2.99
N GLY A 138 3.33 -33.09 2.08
CA GLY A 138 2.13 -33.18 1.23
C GLY A 138 0.79 -33.31 1.97
N TRP A 139 0.80 -33.63 3.27
CA TRP A 139 -0.41 -33.58 4.09
C TRP A 139 -0.92 -32.16 4.35
N ASP A 140 -0.10 -31.15 4.12
CA ASP A 140 -0.33 -29.77 4.52
C ASP A 140 -0.74 -28.87 3.35
N PHE A 141 -1.05 -29.48 2.20
CA PHE A 141 -1.49 -28.81 0.98
C PHE A 141 -2.87 -29.31 0.54
N ASN A 142 -3.55 -28.50 -0.28
CA ASN A 142 -4.93 -28.73 -0.72
C ASN A 142 -5.07 -29.63 -1.96
N ASP A 143 -4.03 -30.39 -2.34
CA ASP A 143 -4.05 -31.28 -3.52
C ASP A 143 -5.27 -32.21 -3.58
N GLY A 144 -5.67 -32.80 -2.43
CA GLY A 144 -6.86 -33.64 -2.35
C GLY A 144 -8.20 -32.90 -2.18
N LYS A 145 -8.15 -31.57 -1.94
CA LYS A 145 -9.33 -30.71 -1.71
C LYS A 145 -9.71 -29.91 -2.96
N CYS A 146 -8.73 -29.56 -3.79
CA CYS A 146 -8.97 -28.97 -5.09
C CYS A 146 -9.76 -29.94 -5.99
N HIS A 147 -10.81 -29.46 -6.64
CA HIS A 147 -11.66 -30.28 -7.50
C HIS A 147 -11.45 -30.02 -9.00
N THR A 148 -10.53 -29.14 -9.39
CA THR A 148 -10.27 -28.84 -10.80
C THR A 148 -9.35 -29.90 -11.41
N GLY A 149 -9.45 -30.12 -12.72
CA GLY A 149 -8.66 -31.15 -13.39
C GLY A 149 -7.17 -30.81 -13.47
N SER A 150 -6.83 -29.51 -13.49
CA SER A 150 -5.44 -29.04 -13.49
C SER A 150 -4.81 -28.91 -12.10
N GLY A 151 -5.62 -28.87 -11.04
CA GLY A 151 -5.18 -28.46 -9.70
C GLY A 151 -5.09 -26.94 -9.52
N GLU A 152 -5.37 -26.17 -10.56
CA GLU A 152 -5.29 -24.70 -10.58
C GLU A 152 -6.67 -24.06 -10.40
N ILE A 153 -6.69 -22.77 -10.07
CA ILE A 153 -7.88 -21.93 -10.21
C ILE A 153 -8.14 -21.69 -11.70
N GLU A 154 -9.28 -22.17 -12.20
CA GLU A 154 -9.69 -22.07 -13.61
C GLU A 154 -10.85 -21.09 -13.82
N ASN A 155 -11.70 -20.91 -12.80
CA ASN A 155 -12.91 -20.10 -12.85
C ASN A 155 -13.15 -19.34 -11.53
N TYR A 156 -13.00 -18.01 -11.56
CA TYR A 156 -13.25 -17.13 -10.43
C TYR A 156 -14.75 -17.01 -10.05
N GLY A 157 -15.67 -17.49 -10.91
CA GLY A 157 -17.09 -17.63 -10.60
C GLY A 157 -17.40 -18.78 -9.63
N ASP A 158 -16.42 -19.62 -9.30
CA ASP A 158 -16.56 -20.70 -8.33
C ASP A 158 -15.69 -20.44 -7.09
N ALA A 159 -16.39 -20.04 -6.03
CA ALA A 159 -15.80 -19.72 -4.75
C ALA A 159 -14.97 -20.85 -4.12
N ASN A 160 -15.23 -22.13 -4.44
CA ASN A 160 -14.51 -23.24 -3.83
C ASN A 160 -13.12 -23.41 -4.43
N GLN A 161 -13.01 -23.47 -5.75
CA GLN A 161 -11.70 -23.58 -6.39
C GLN A 161 -10.82 -22.36 -6.09
N VAL A 162 -11.39 -21.15 -5.99
CA VAL A 162 -10.60 -19.95 -5.67
C VAL A 162 -9.90 -20.05 -4.30
N ARG A 163 -10.41 -20.85 -3.34
CA ARG A 163 -9.80 -21.03 -2.00
C ARG A 163 -9.15 -22.37 -1.73
N ASN A 164 -9.28 -23.32 -2.64
CA ASN A 164 -8.80 -24.69 -2.42
C ASN A 164 -7.86 -25.17 -3.54
N CYS A 165 -7.68 -24.39 -4.61
CA CYS A 165 -6.84 -24.74 -5.75
C CYS A 165 -5.69 -23.74 -5.89
N ARG A 166 -4.65 -24.16 -6.62
CA ARG A 166 -3.42 -23.39 -6.76
C ARG A 166 -3.66 -22.09 -7.53
N LEU A 167 -3.18 -20.99 -6.96
CA LEU A 167 -3.15 -19.69 -7.63
C LEU A 167 -1.92 -19.64 -8.54
N SER A 168 -2.10 -19.75 -9.86
CA SER A 168 -1.00 -19.68 -10.83
C SER A 168 0.16 -20.65 -10.53
N GLY A 169 -0.16 -21.86 -10.10
CA GLY A 169 0.79 -22.93 -9.78
C GLY A 169 1.30 -22.91 -8.34
N LEU A 170 0.94 -21.93 -7.52
CA LEU A 170 1.42 -21.81 -6.15
C LEU A 170 0.82 -22.90 -5.26
N LEU A 171 1.68 -23.67 -4.58
CA LEU A 171 1.25 -24.79 -3.73
C LEU A 171 0.39 -24.27 -2.57
N ASP A 172 -0.90 -24.60 -2.62
CA ASP A 172 -1.95 -24.02 -1.77
C ASP A 172 -2.04 -24.75 -0.43
N LEU A 173 -1.86 -24.02 0.68
CA LEU A 173 -1.80 -24.61 2.02
C LEU A 173 -3.19 -25.05 2.52
N ALA A 174 -3.24 -26.19 3.21
CA ALA A 174 -4.44 -26.71 3.85
C ALA A 174 -4.76 -25.93 5.14
N LEU A 175 -5.25 -24.70 4.98
CA LEU A 175 -5.51 -23.76 6.08
C LEU A 175 -6.66 -24.17 7.00
N ASP A 176 -7.39 -25.23 6.71
CA ASP A 176 -8.38 -25.82 7.62
C ASP A 176 -7.72 -26.68 8.72
N LYS A 177 -6.47 -27.12 8.53
CA LYS A 177 -5.71 -27.90 9.50
C LYS A 177 -5.10 -27.03 10.58
N ASP A 178 -5.30 -27.41 11.85
CA ASP A 178 -4.73 -26.68 13.00
C ASP A 178 -3.19 -26.64 12.98
N TYR A 179 -2.53 -27.68 12.47
CA TYR A 179 -1.07 -27.69 12.32
C TYR A 179 -0.57 -26.53 11.44
N VAL A 180 -1.17 -26.36 10.26
CA VAL A 180 -0.83 -25.30 9.30
C VAL A 180 -1.12 -23.91 9.89
N ARG A 181 -2.31 -23.74 10.48
CA ARG A 181 -2.69 -22.49 11.18
C ARG A 181 -1.72 -22.15 12.31
N SER A 182 -1.28 -23.14 13.08
CA SER A 182 -0.36 -22.95 14.19
C SER A 182 1.06 -22.61 13.71
N LYS A 183 1.51 -23.17 12.58
CA LYS A 183 2.79 -22.80 11.96
C LYS A 183 2.79 -21.38 11.40
N ILE A 184 1.69 -20.95 10.78
CA ILE A 184 1.48 -19.56 10.37
C ILE A 184 1.47 -18.64 11.59
N ALA A 185 0.73 -18.99 12.65
CA ALA A 185 0.68 -18.21 13.87
C ALA A 185 2.03 -18.12 14.58
N GLU A 186 2.84 -19.19 14.59
CA GLU A 186 4.21 -19.20 15.12
C GLU A 186 5.09 -18.17 14.39
N TYR A 187 5.04 -18.17 13.06
CA TYR A 187 5.74 -17.18 12.24
C TYR A 187 5.30 -15.74 12.54
N MET A 188 3.98 -15.49 12.56
CA MET A 188 3.43 -14.17 12.78
C MET A 188 3.66 -13.69 14.22
N ASN A 189 3.59 -14.56 15.22
CA ASN A 189 3.88 -14.23 16.62
C ASN A 189 5.35 -13.89 16.83
N ASN A 190 6.27 -14.60 16.17
CA ASN A 190 7.69 -14.22 16.20
C ASN A 190 7.89 -12.78 15.70
N LEU A 191 7.20 -12.38 14.62
CA LEU A 191 7.23 -11.01 14.12
C LEU A 191 6.56 -10.00 15.07
N ILE A 192 5.43 -10.35 15.68
CA ILE A 192 4.76 -9.49 16.69
C ILE A 192 5.69 -9.25 17.87
N ASP A 193 6.34 -10.30 18.36
CA ASP A 193 7.29 -10.25 19.46
C ASP A 193 8.54 -9.44 19.11
N MET A 194 8.96 -9.42 17.83
CA MET A 194 9.97 -8.48 17.32
C MET A 194 9.53 -7.01 17.35
N GLY A 195 8.22 -6.73 17.40
CA GLY A 195 7.65 -5.39 17.52
C GLY A 195 6.91 -4.89 16.27
N VAL A 196 6.55 -5.74 15.29
CA VAL A 196 5.72 -5.29 14.17
C VAL A 196 4.33 -4.87 14.65
N ALA A 197 3.69 -3.94 13.96
CA ALA A 197 2.40 -3.37 14.36
C ALA A 197 1.19 -4.04 13.69
N GLY A 198 1.43 -4.90 12.68
CA GLY A 198 0.37 -5.53 11.91
C GLY A 198 0.84 -6.17 10.61
N PHE A 199 -0.12 -6.60 9.78
CA PHE A 199 0.11 -7.43 8.61
C PHE A 199 -0.78 -7.05 7.42
N ARG A 200 -0.18 -7.00 6.22
CA ARG A 200 -0.88 -7.29 4.97
C ARG A 200 -1.04 -8.80 4.88
N LEU A 201 -2.27 -9.30 4.76
CA LEU A 201 -2.48 -10.70 4.41
C LEU A 201 -2.56 -10.81 2.89
N ASP A 202 -1.48 -11.30 2.29
CA ASP A 202 -1.37 -11.54 0.85
C ASP A 202 -2.41 -12.58 0.39
N ALA A 203 -2.92 -12.41 -0.83
CA ALA A 203 -3.82 -13.37 -1.46
C ALA A 203 -5.04 -13.75 -0.60
N ALA A 204 -5.54 -12.86 0.28
CA ALA A 204 -6.61 -13.20 1.23
C ALA A 204 -7.93 -13.63 0.56
N LYS A 205 -8.20 -13.20 -0.68
CA LYS A 205 -9.30 -13.74 -1.50
C LYS A 205 -9.27 -15.28 -1.58
N HIS A 206 -8.07 -15.84 -1.64
CA HIS A 206 -7.78 -17.27 -1.81
C HIS A 206 -7.76 -18.04 -0.49
N MET A 207 -8.01 -17.37 0.63
CA MET A 207 -8.18 -18.02 1.92
C MET A 207 -9.63 -17.90 2.39
N TRP A 208 -10.16 -18.93 3.05
CA TRP A 208 -11.49 -18.83 3.67
C TRP A 208 -11.45 -17.81 4.81
N PRO A 209 -12.46 -16.92 4.95
CA PRO A 209 -12.50 -15.96 6.05
C PRO A 209 -12.42 -16.60 7.44
N GLY A 210 -13.00 -17.80 7.60
CA GLY A 210 -12.93 -18.58 8.84
C GLY A 210 -11.54 -19.14 9.14
N ASP A 211 -10.79 -19.54 8.12
CA ASP A 211 -9.42 -20.03 8.27
C ASP A 211 -8.48 -18.89 8.66
N ILE A 212 -8.64 -17.72 8.02
CA ILE A 212 -7.96 -16.49 8.42
C ILE A 212 -8.25 -16.20 9.89
N LYS A 213 -9.53 -16.17 10.26
CA LYS A 213 -9.92 -15.91 11.65
C LYS A 213 -9.25 -16.88 12.62
N ALA A 214 -9.20 -18.16 12.28
CA ALA A 214 -8.67 -19.19 13.16
C ALA A 214 -7.17 -19.03 13.45
N PHE A 215 -6.34 -18.59 12.50
CA PHE A 215 -4.94 -18.26 12.82
C PHE A 215 -4.79 -16.86 13.45
N LEU A 216 -5.66 -15.89 13.13
CA LEU A 216 -5.65 -14.58 13.79
C LEU A 216 -5.99 -14.68 15.29
N ASP A 217 -6.88 -15.60 15.67
CA ASP A 217 -7.26 -15.86 17.05
C ASP A 217 -6.09 -16.48 17.88
N LYS A 218 -5.04 -16.99 17.21
CA LYS A 218 -3.79 -17.48 17.85
C LYS A 218 -2.73 -16.39 18.00
N LEU A 219 -2.96 -15.19 17.49
CA LEU A 219 -1.96 -14.13 17.53
C LEU A 219 -1.85 -13.48 18.91
N HIS A 220 -0.62 -13.18 19.30
CA HIS A 220 -0.30 -12.35 20.45
C HIS A 220 -0.89 -10.95 20.28
N ASP A 221 -1.04 -10.26 21.42
CA ASP A 221 -1.13 -8.81 21.42
C ASP A 221 0.26 -8.22 21.11
N LEU A 222 0.30 -6.97 20.66
CA LEU A 222 1.53 -6.29 20.27
C LEU A 222 2.49 -6.12 21.46
N ASN A 223 3.80 -6.14 21.14
CA ASN A 223 4.87 -6.05 22.12
C ASN A 223 4.75 -4.80 23.02
N THR A 224 4.65 -5.03 24.33
CA THR A 224 4.40 -3.97 25.33
C THR A 224 5.55 -3.00 25.56
N GLN A 225 6.71 -3.21 24.92
CA GLN A 225 7.79 -2.24 24.88
C GLN A 225 7.38 -0.96 24.13
N TRP A 226 6.57 -1.08 23.07
CA TRP A 226 6.19 0.06 22.21
C TRP A 226 4.69 0.28 22.08
N PHE A 227 3.88 -0.67 22.55
CA PHE A 227 2.42 -0.64 22.46
C PHE A 227 1.79 -0.82 23.85
N SER A 228 0.56 -0.33 24.01
CA SER A 228 -0.18 -0.55 25.26
C SER A 228 -0.61 -2.02 25.39
N ALA A 229 -0.69 -2.54 26.61
CA ALA A 229 -1.18 -3.89 26.85
C ALA A 229 -2.58 -4.10 26.24
N GLY A 230 -2.83 -5.25 25.62
CA GLY A 230 -4.08 -5.56 24.94
C GLY A 230 -4.21 -5.00 23.51
N THR A 231 -3.17 -4.32 22.98
CA THR A 231 -3.21 -3.78 21.60
C THR A 231 -3.11 -4.93 20.60
N ARG A 232 -4.11 -5.09 19.72
CA ARG A 232 -4.09 -6.14 18.67
C ARG A 232 -3.33 -5.69 17.42
N PRO A 233 -2.65 -6.59 16.68
CA PRO A 233 -1.97 -6.27 15.43
C PRO A 233 -2.95 -5.75 14.37
N PHE A 234 -2.59 -4.71 13.61
CA PHE A 234 -3.42 -4.20 12.53
C PHE A 234 -3.51 -5.21 11.38
N ILE A 235 -4.71 -5.56 10.92
CA ILE A 235 -4.89 -6.48 9.80
C ILE A 235 -5.53 -5.78 8.62
N TYR A 236 -4.90 -5.91 7.45
CA TYR A 236 -5.50 -5.54 6.18
C TYR A 236 -5.30 -6.65 5.15
N GLN A 237 -6.41 -7.10 4.59
CA GLN A 237 -6.48 -8.30 3.75
C GLN A 237 -6.49 -7.91 2.29
N GLU A 238 -5.64 -8.53 1.50
CA GLU A 238 -5.70 -8.37 0.05
C GLU A 238 -6.85 -9.18 -0.54
N VAL A 239 -7.95 -8.49 -0.84
CA VAL A 239 -9.07 -9.07 -1.56
C VAL A 239 -9.34 -8.19 -2.77
N ILE A 240 -8.99 -8.70 -3.96
CA ILE A 240 -9.28 -8.01 -5.23
C ILE A 240 -10.77 -8.15 -5.54
N ASP A 241 -11.61 -7.28 -5.01
CA ASP A 241 -13.05 -7.24 -5.33
C ASP A 241 -13.33 -6.03 -6.23
N LEU A 242 -13.52 -6.26 -7.53
CA LEU A 242 -13.96 -5.24 -8.49
C LEU A 242 -15.47 -5.35 -8.81
N GLY A 243 -16.20 -6.25 -8.13
CA GLY A 243 -17.56 -6.66 -8.47
C GLY A 243 -17.61 -7.75 -9.57
N GLY A 244 -18.77 -8.42 -9.68
CA GLY A 244 -19.00 -9.45 -10.71
C GLY A 244 -18.50 -10.85 -10.38
N GLU A 245 -17.88 -11.04 -9.22
CA GLU A 245 -17.45 -12.35 -8.68
C GLU A 245 -18.23 -12.70 -7.40
N PRO A 246 -18.38 -13.99 -7.05
CA PRO A 246 -19.09 -14.42 -5.82
C PRO A 246 -18.33 -14.08 -4.53
N ILE A 247 -17.05 -13.74 -4.62
CA ILE A 247 -16.21 -13.40 -3.49
C ILE A 247 -16.20 -11.89 -3.32
N THR A 248 -16.70 -11.43 -2.17
CA THR A 248 -16.79 -10.00 -1.86
C THR A 248 -15.87 -9.63 -0.71
N GLY A 249 -15.36 -8.40 -0.71
CA GLY A 249 -14.54 -7.88 0.40
C GLY A 249 -15.26 -7.93 1.74
N SER A 250 -16.59 -7.79 1.74
CA SER A 250 -17.42 -7.82 2.96
C SER A 250 -17.35 -9.14 3.73
N GLN A 251 -17.03 -10.26 3.07
CA GLN A 251 -16.84 -11.56 3.72
C GLN A 251 -15.68 -11.53 4.74
N TYR A 252 -14.76 -10.58 4.61
CA TYR A 252 -13.52 -10.49 5.38
C TYR A 252 -13.52 -9.40 6.46
N PHE A 253 -14.62 -8.64 6.61
CA PHE A 253 -14.70 -7.55 7.57
C PHE A 253 -14.61 -7.99 9.04
N GLY A 254 -14.90 -9.26 9.34
CA GLY A 254 -14.74 -9.81 10.70
C GLY A 254 -13.28 -9.91 11.16
N ASN A 255 -12.34 -9.92 10.21
CA ASN A 255 -10.93 -10.20 10.48
C ASN A 255 -10.07 -8.94 10.54
N GLY A 256 -10.48 -7.87 9.85
CA GLY A 256 -9.72 -6.63 9.76
C GLY A 256 -10.20 -5.76 8.61
N ARG A 257 -9.33 -4.85 8.16
CA ARG A 257 -9.55 -4.06 6.95
C ARG A 257 -9.33 -4.91 5.69
N VAL A 258 -9.74 -4.37 4.56
CA VAL A 258 -9.61 -4.97 3.22
C VAL A 258 -9.09 -3.91 2.25
N THR A 259 -8.25 -4.31 1.31
CA THR A 259 -7.77 -3.46 0.21
C THR A 259 -8.91 -3.08 -0.73
N GLU A 260 -9.23 -1.80 -0.85
CA GLU A 260 -10.29 -1.31 -1.74
C GLU A 260 -9.73 -1.03 -3.14
N PHE A 261 -9.59 -2.07 -3.97
CA PHE A 261 -9.02 -1.94 -5.31
C PHE A 261 -9.88 -1.10 -6.28
N LYS A 262 -11.19 -0.97 -6.03
CA LYS A 262 -12.05 -0.08 -6.82
C LYS A 262 -11.60 1.37 -6.67
N TYR A 263 -11.01 1.74 -5.54
CA TYR A 263 -10.52 3.09 -5.27
C TYR A 263 -9.54 3.57 -6.35
N GLY A 264 -8.42 2.85 -6.52
CA GLY A 264 -7.37 3.21 -7.49
C GLY A 264 -7.86 3.11 -8.93
N ALA A 265 -8.63 2.06 -9.25
CA ALA A 265 -9.20 1.86 -10.58
C ALA A 265 -10.14 2.99 -11.00
N LYS A 266 -11.13 3.33 -10.15
CA LYS A 266 -12.10 4.40 -10.44
C LYS A 266 -11.45 5.78 -10.42
N LEU A 267 -10.51 6.04 -9.51
CA LEU A 267 -9.81 7.32 -9.50
C LEU A 267 -8.96 7.48 -10.76
N GLY A 268 -8.30 6.40 -11.21
CA GLY A 268 -7.58 6.34 -12.47
C GLY A 268 -8.47 6.68 -13.68
N THR A 269 -9.63 6.03 -13.81
CA THR A 269 -10.56 6.33 -14.92
C THR A 269 -11.07 7.76 -14.90
N VAL A 270 -11.39 8.31 -13.72
CA VAL A 270 -11.83 9.71 -13.57
C VAL A 270 -10.74 10.69 -13.97
N LEU A 271 -9.51 10.53 -13.47
CA LEU A 271 -8.42 11.47 -13.73
C LEU A 271 -7.90 11.37 -15.17
N ARG A 272 -7.96 10.18 -15.78
CA ARG A 272 -7.69 9.99 -17.22
C ARG A 272 -8.85 10.43 -18.11
N LYS A 273 -10.00 10.81 -17.54
CA LYS A 273 -11.22 11.24 -18.25
C LYS A 273 -11.77 10.17 -19.19
N TRP A 274 -11.61 8.91 -18.82
CA TRP A 274 -12.06 7.77 -19.62
C TRP A 274 -13.58 7.63 -19.56
N ASN A 275 -14.18 7.19 -20.66
CA ASN A 275 -15.63 6.92 -20.77
C ASN A 275 -16.52 8.10 -20.32
N GLY A 276 -16.04 9.34 -20.48
CA GLY A 276 -16.78 10.54 -20.09
C GLY A 276 -16.83 10.81 -18.58
N GLU A 277 -16.04 10.09 -17.77
CA GLU A 277 -15.88 10.36 -16.35
C GLU A 277 -15.17 11.70 -16.11
N LYS A 278 -15.55 12.38 -15.03
CA LYS A 278 -15.04 13.73 -14.70
C LYS A 278 -14.85 13.89 -13.20
N MET A 279 -13.93 14.76 -12.80
CA MET A 279 -13.67 15.01 -11.37
C MET A 279 -14.90 15.55 -10.62
N ALA A 280 -15.82 16.26 -11.29
CA ALA A 280 -17.09 16.71 -10.68
C ALA A 280 -17.92 15.56 -10.08
N TYR A 281 -17.76 14.32 -10.59
CA TYR A 281 -18.45 13.15 -10.05
C TYR A 281 -17.92 12.71 -8.69
N LEU A 282 -16.71 13.14 -8.30
CA LEU A 282 -16.08 12.77 -7.03
C LEU A 282 -16.72 13.42 -5.80
N LYS A 283 -17.79 14.21 -5.95
CA LYS A 283 -18.51 14.87 -4.84
C LYS A 283 -18.98 13.90 -3.75
N ASN A 284 -19.39 12.69 -4.15
CA ASN A 284 -19.86 11.62 -3.27
C ASN A 284 -18.86 10.45 -3.17
N TRP A 285 -17.57 10.71 -3.41
CA TRP A 285 -16.50 9.72 -3.39
C TRP A 285 -16.46 8.94 -2.07
N GLY A 286 -16.24 7.62 -2.16
CA GLY A 286 -16.34 6.69 -1.02
C GLY A 286 -17.46 5.67 -1.22
N GLU A 287 -18.23 5.38 -0.18
CA GLU A 287 -19.30 4.37 -0.21
C GLU A 287 -20.36 4.63 -1.30
N GLY A 288 -20.60 5.91 -1.66
CA GLY A 288 -21.50 6.30 -2.76
C GLY A 288 -21.05 5.80 -4.14
N TRP A 289 -19.81 5.36 -4.28
CA TRP A 289 -19.24 4.74 -5.48
C TRP A 289 -19.26 3.20 -5.44
N GLY A 290 -19.97 2.61 -4.46
CA GLY A 290 -20.02 1.17 -4.26
C GLY A 290 -18.73 0.61 -3.62
N PHE A 291 -17.98 1.46 -2.94
CA PHE A 291 -16.85 1.05 -2.12
C PHE A 291 -17.32 0.53 -0.76
N MET A 292 -16.45 -0.20 -0.06
CA MET A 292 -16.69 -0.68 1.29
C MET A 292 -16.80 0.46 2.32
N PRO A 293 -17.25 0.18 3.55
CA PRO A 293 -17.21 1.15 4.63
C PRO A 293 -15.81 1.72 4.83
N SER A 294 -15.71 3.04 5.03
CA SER A 294 -14.43 3.76 5.18
C SER A 294 -13.54 3.18 6.30
N ASP A 295 -14.16 2.71 7.39
CA ASP A 295 -13.50 2.11 8.54
C ASP A 295 -13.05 0.65 8.30
N ARG A 296 -13.39 0.06 7.14
CA ARG A 296 -12.89 -1.23 6.65
C ARG A 296 -11.91 -1.08 5.49
N ALA A 297 -11.80 0.09 4.88
CA ALA A 297 -10.96 0.30 3.70
C ALA A 297 -9.49 0.59 4.01
N LEU A 298 -8.59 -0.11 3.33
CA LEU A 298 -7.22 0.32 3.05
C LEU A 298 -7.17 0.78 1.59
N VAL A 299 -6.84 2.05 1.36
CA VAL A 299 -6.88 2.67 0.02
C VAL A 299 -5.50 3.06 -0.47
N PHE A 300 -5.34 3.03 -1.79
CA PHE A 300 -4.12 3.39 -2.51
C PHE A 300 -4.49 3.76 -3.96
N VAL A 301 -3.64 4.55 -4.62
CA VAL A 301 -3.76 4.84 -6.05
C VAL A 301 -3.28 3.64 -6.88
N ASP A 302 -2.09 3.15 -6.53
CA ASP A 302 -1.46 1.97 -7.10
C ASP A 302 -0.85 1.08 -5.99
N ASN A 303 -0.63 -0.18 -6.30
CA ASN A 303 0.19 -1.10 -5.51
C ASN A 303 1.31 -1.67 -6.38
N HIS A 304 2.11 -2.56 -5.80
CA HIS A 304 3.27 -3.12 -6.47
C HIS A 304 2.92 -4.03 -7.66
N ASP A 305 1.77 -4.70 -7.65
CA ASP A 305 1.27 -5.48 -8.79
C ASP A 305 0.72 -4.58 -9.90
N ASN A 306 -0.29 -3.76 -9.59
CA ASN A 306 -1.08 -3.08 -10.61
C ASN A 306 -0.36 -1.90 -11.25
N GLN A 307 0.73 -1.40 -10.64
CA GLN A 307 1.61 -0.46 -11.30
C GLN A 307 2.40 -1.06 -12.48
N ARG A 308 2.43 -2.40 -12.59
CA ARG A 308 3.01 -3.16 -13.71
C ARG A 308 1.95 -3.70 -14.68
N GLY A 309 0.67 -3.36 -14.45
CA GLY A 309 -0.46 -3.92 -15.17
C GLY A 309 -0.86 -5.33 -14.70
N HIS A 310 -0.28 -5.82 -13.60
CA HIS A 310 -0.70 -7.08 -12.96
C HIS A 310 -1.84 -6.83 -11.98
N GLY A 311 -2.89 -7.63 -12.02
CA GLY A 311 -4.01 -7.52 -11.07
C GLY A 311 -5.01 -6.40 -11.39
N ALA A 312 -5.57 -5.81 -10.34
CA ALA A 312 -6.84 -5.08 -10.42
C ALA A 312 -6.70 -3.67 -11.03
N GLY A 313 -7.61 -3.33 -11.94
CA GLY A 313 -7.75 -1.98 -12.54
C GLY A 313 -7.05 -1.81 -13.90
N GLY A 314 -6.12 -2.70 -14.26
CA GLY A 314 -5.47 -2.70 -15.57
C GLY A 314 -4.85 -1.34 -15.94
N ALA A 315 -5.02 -0.93 -17.20
CA ALA A 315 -4.42 0.30 -17.73
C ALA A 315 -4.96 1.61 -17.11
N SER A 316 -6.06 1.56 -16.35
CA SER A 316 -6.60 2.76 -15.69
C SER A 316 -5.71 3.28 -14.57
N ILE A 317 -4.96 2.39 -13.92
CA ILE A 317 -4.12 2.69 -12.77
C ILE A 317 -3.10 3.77 -13.14
N LEU A 318 -3.01 4.80 -12.30
CA LEU A 318 -2.01 5.85 -12.39
C LEU A 318 -0.79 5.43 -11.58
N THR A 319 0.40 5.60 -12.13
CA THR A 319 1.67 5.23 -11.49
C THR A 319 2.65 6.38 -11.54
N PHE A 320 3.84 6.24 -10.94
CA PHE A 320 4.90 7.24 -11.08
C PHE A 320 5.31 7.52 -12.54
N TRP A 321 5.05 6.61 -13.48
CA TRP A 321 5.25 6.85 -14.91
C TRP A 321 4.29 7.92 -15.48
N ASP A 322 3.14 8.13 -14.84
CA ASP A 322 2.15 9.16 -15.14
C ASP A 322 2.28 10.36 -14.16
N ALA A 323 3.51 10.75 -13.82
CA ALA A 323 3.85 11.56 -12.64
C ALA A 323 2.93 12.77 -12.38
N ARG A 324 2.53 13.52 -13.42
CA ARG A 324 1.64 14.68 -13.28
C ARG A 324 0.25 14.32 -12.77
N LEU A 325 -0.41 13.34 -13.41
CA LEU A 325 -1.73 12.86 -12.99
C LEU A 325 -1.63 12.03 -11.69
N TYR A 326 -0.52 11.32 -11.50
CA TYR A 326 -0.27 10.54 -10.28
C TYR A 326 -0.22 11.44 -9.04
N LYS A 327 0.53 12.56 -9.10
CA LYS A 327 0.57 13.56 -8.02
C LYS A 327 -0.82 14.10 -7.68
N MET A 328 -1.68 14.34 -8.69
CA MET A 328 -3.06 14.76 -8.46
C MET A 328 -3.91 13.68 -7.79
N ALA A 329 -3.82 12.43 -8.26
CA ALA A 329 -4.57 11.31 -7.69
C ALA A 329 -4.19 11.05 -6.23
N VAL A 330 -2.88 11.04 -5.94
CA VAL A 330 -2.38 10.89 -4.57
C VAL A 330 -2.77 12.09 -3.70
N GLY A 331 -2.72 13.32 -4.23
CA GLY A 331 -3.20 14.52 -3.54
C GLY A 331 -4.68 14.44 -3.18
N PHE A 332 -5.53 14.03 -4.12
CA PHE A 332 -6.96 13.82 -3.86
C PHE A 332 -7.19 12.76 -2.78
N MET A 333 -6.50 11.61 -2.89
CA MET A 333 -6.58 10.54 -1.90
C MET A 333 -6.19 10.99 -0.49
N LEU A 334 -5.08 11.71 -0.36
CA LEU A 334 -4.59 12.15 0.94
C LEU A 334 -5.46 13.27 1.54
N ALA A 335 -6.09 14.11 0.71
CA ALA A 335 -7.02 15.14 1.19
C ALA A 335 -8.41 14.59 1.58
N HIS A 336 -8.91 13.56 0.90
CA HIS A 336 -10.25 13.01 1.12
C HIS A 336 -10.33 12.14 2.39
N PRO A 337 -11.40 12.21 3.22
CA PRO A 337 -11.44 11.48 4.51
C PRO A 337 -11.62 9.96 4.40
N TYR A 338 -12.01 9.44 3.25
CA TYR A 338 -12.29 8.01 3.05
C TYR A 338 -11.03 7.13 3.22
N GLY A 339 -11.18 6.05 3.98
CA GLY A 339 -10.18 4.98 4.12
C GLY A 339 -8.93 5.32 4.93
N PHE A 340 -8.15 4.29 5.25
CA PHE A 340 -6.77 4.45 5.71
C PHE A 340 -5.83 4.42 4.50
N THR A 341 -4.90 5.36 4.39
CA THR A 341 -4.15 5.60 3.15
C THR A 341 -2.79 4.92 3.15
N ARG A 342 -2.49 4.20 2.06
CA ARG A 342 -1.15 3.70 1.76
C ARG A 342 -0.58 4.44 0.55
N VAL A 343 0.60 5.02 0.72
CA VAL A 343 1.42 5.63 -0.35
C VAL A 343 2.33 4.56 -0.93
N MET A 344 2.47 4.49 -2.25
CA MET A 344 3.44 3.60 -2.90
C MET A 344 4.82 4.26 -2.94
N SER A 345 5.88 3.46 -2.84
CA SER A 345 7.25 3.89 -3.12
C SER A 345 7.96 2.80 -3.92
N SER A 346 8.37 3.15 -5.13
CA SER A 346 8.75 2.19 -6.17
C SER A 346 10.24 2.26 -6.53
N PHE A 347 10.62 1.41 -7.49
CA PHE A 347 11.85 1.50 -8.25
C PHE A 347 11.53 1.56 -9.75
N ARG A 348 12.46 2.10 -10.54
CA ARG A 348 12.37 2.10 -12.00
C ARG A 348 12.84 0.74 -12.54
N TRP A 349 12.20 0.30 -13.61
CA TRP A 349 12.62 -0.85 -14.40
C TRP A 349 12.57 -0.45 -15.89
N PRO A 350 13.25 -1.18 -16.79
CA PRO A 350 13.25 -0.87 -18.22
C PRO A 350 11.92 -1.30 -18.86
N ARG A 351 10.83 -0.62 -18.52
CA ARG A 351 9.47 -0.90 -19.01
C ARG A 351 9.45 -0.92 -20.55
N ARG A 352 8.99 -2.02 -21.14
CA ARG A 352 8.93 -2.21 -22.60
C ARG A 352 7.60 -2.83 -22.99
N PHE A 353 6.78 -2.08 -23.72
CA PHE A 353 5.50 -2.58 -24.19
C PHE A 353 5.61 -3.31 -25.52
N GLU A 354 5.07 -4.53 -25.58
CA GLU A 354 4.79 -5.26 -26.81
C GLU A 354 3.32 -5.70 -26.79
N ASN A 355 2.58 -5.38 -27.86
CA ASN A 355 1.16 -5.69 -27.97
C ASN A 355 0.32 -5.25 -26.75
N GLY A 356 0.66 -4.10 -26.16
CA GLY A 356 -0.06 -3.54 -25.01
C GLY A 356 0.30 -4.14 -23.64
N LYS A 357 1.25 -5.09 -23.58
CA LYS A 357 1.75 -5.66 -22.32
C LYS A 357 3.22 -5.27 -22.10
N ASP A 358 3.59 -4.94 -20.86
CA ASP A 358 4.99 -4.76 -20.50
C ASP A 358 5.69 -6.12 -20.43
N VAL A 359 6.60 -6.41 -21.36
CA VAL A 359 7.34 -7.68 -21.36
C VAL A 359 8.44 -7.74 -20.28
N ASN A 360 8.69 -6.61 -19.62
CA ASN A 360 9.65 -6.46 -18.53
C ASN A 360 8.96 -6.25 -17.16
N ASP A 361 7.68 -6.56 -17.06
CA ASP A 361 6.87 -6.47 -15.82
C ASP A 361 7.41 -7.33 -14.66
N TRP A 362 8.24 -8.33 -14.95
CA TRP A 362 8.87 -9.21 -13.97
C TRP A 362 10.06 -8.60 -13.25
N TYR A 363 10.67 -7.51 -13.75
CA TYR A 363 11.95 -7.00 -13.25
C TYR A 363 11.95 -6.79 -11.73
N GLY A 364 12.96 -7.37 -11.08
CA GLY A 364 13.24 -7.17 -9.66
C GLY A 364 13.80 -5.77 -9.34
N PRO A 365 14.06 -5.49 -8.06
CA PRO A 365 14.59 -4.20 -7.63
C PRO A 365 15.98 -3.90 -8.22
N PRO A 366 16.43 -2.63 -8.18
CA PRO A 366 17.79 -2.26 -8.56
C PRO A 366 18.79 -3.15 -7.82
N SER A 367 19.61 -3.88 -8.58
CA SER A 367 20.47 -4.94 -8.05
C SER A 367 21.92 -4.77 -8.49
N ASN A 368 22.85 -5.23 -7.67
CA ASN A 368 24.25 -5.40 -8.03
C ASN A 368 24.42 -6.63 -8.93
N ALA A 369 25.62 -6.81 -9.50
CA ALA A 369 25.93 -7.93 -10.40
C ALA A 369 25.75 -9.32 -9.75
N ASP A 370 25.87 -9.41 -8.42
CA ASP A 370 25.66 -10.63 -7.64
C ASP A 370 24.17 -10.89 -7.30
N GLY A 371 23.25 -10.04 -7.74
CA GLY A 371 21.82 -10.12 -7.46
C GLY A 371 21.39 -9.55 -6.10
N SER A 372 22.33 -9.04 -5.28
CA SER A 372 21.99 -8.30 -4.06
C SER A 372 21.30 -6.98 -4.40
N THR A 373 20.32 -6.58 -3.59
CA THR A 373 19.59 -5.32 -3.79
C THR A 373 20.52 -4.12 -3.53
N LYS A 374 20.49 -3.11 -4.39
CA LYS A 374 21.26 -1.86 -4.24
C LYS A 374 20.72 -1.03 -3.08
N ALA A 375 21.63 -0.33 -2.41
CA ALA A 375 21.27 0.66 -1.39
C ALA A 375 20.44 1.80 -1.94
N VAL A 376 19.59 2.38 -1.10
CA VAL A 376 18.89 3.64 -1.40
C VAL A 376 19.81 4.81 -1.06
N THR A 377 20.32 5.48 -2.09
CA THR A 377 21.11 6.71 -1.93
C THR A 377 20.21 7.93 -1.93
N ILE A 378 20.53 8.95 -1.14
CA ILE A 378 19.79 10.21 -1.08
C ILE A 378 20.62 11.30 -1.75
N ASN A 379 20.03 11.94 -2.74
CA ASN A 379 20.62 13.07 -3.47
C ASN A 379 20.50 14.36 -2.65
N ALA A 380 21.27 15.38 -3.01
CA ALA A 380 21.26 16.68 -2.32
C ALA A 380 19.89 17.38 -2.33
N ASP A 381 19.08 17.13 -3.35
CA ASP A 381 17.71 17.63 -3.49
C ASP A 381 16.65 16.76 -2.77
N THR A 382 17.11 15.81 -1.96
CA THR A 382 16.31 14.83 -1.19
C THR A 382 15.65 13.71 -2.00
N THR A 383 15.80 13.70 -3.33
CA THR A 383 15.38 12.58 -4.18
C THR A 383 16.28 11.36 -3.95
N CYS A 384 15.90 10.21 -4.51
CA CYS A 384 16.70 8.99 -4.40
C CYS A 384 17.51 8.72 -5.67
N GLY A 385 18.70 8.14 -5.50
CA GLY A 385 19.50 7.57 -6.57
C GLY A 385 19.27 6.04 -6.72
N ASN A 386 20.13 5.38 -7.50
CA ASN A 386 20.09 3.94 -7.74
C ASN A 386 18.73 3.42 -8.24
N ASP A 387 18.08 4.16 -9.13
CA ASP A 387 16.78 3.83 -9.74
C ASP A 387 15.59 3.75 -8.78
N TRP A 388 15.78 3.99 -7.49
CA TRP A 388 14.67 4.16 -6.55
C TRP A 388 13.88 5.43 -6.91
N VAL A 389 12.56 5.30 -7.02
CA VAL A 389 11.68 6.41 -7.43
C VAL A 389 11.40 7.34 -6.26
N CYS A 390 11.15 6.75 -5.08
CA CYS A 390 10.86 7.46 -3.85
C CYS A 390 9.73 8.50 -3.98
N GLU A 391 8.57 8.07 -4.48
CA GLU A 391 7.37 8.92 -4.60
C GLU A 391 7.01 9.57 -3.26
N HIS A 392 7.19 8.85 -2.16
CA HIS A 392 6.98 9.35 -0.80
C HIS A 392 7.88 10.57 -0.45
N ARG A 393 8.96 10.80 -1.20
CA ARG A 393 9.86 11.96 -1.05
C ARG A 393 9.50 13.14 -1.95
N TRP A 394 8.63 12.94 -2.94
CA TRP A 394 8.20 14.04 -3.79
C TRP A 394 7.46 15.06 -2.94
N ARG A 395 7.85 16.33 -3.03
CA ARG A 395 7.30 17.42 -2.21
C ARG A 395 5.78 17.39 -2.19
N GLN A 396 5.17 17.23 -3.37
CA GLN A 396 3.73 17.20 -3.59
C GLN A 396 3.06 16.05 -2.82
N ILE A 397 3.70 14.89 -2.71
CA ILE A 397 3.16 13.71 -2.01
C ILE A 397 3.45 13.81 -0.50
N ARG A 398 4.70 14.09 -0.11
CA ARG A 398 5.10 14.28 1.29
C ARG A 398 4.24 15.35 1.97
N ASN A 399 4.08 16.51 1.34
CA ASN A 399 3.29 17.60 1.93
C ASN A 399 1.80 17.24 2.00
N MET A 400 1.30 16.37 1.11
CA MET A 400 -0.08 15.87 1.22
C MET A 400 -0.25 14.81 2.31
N VAL A 401 0.80 14.04 2.65
CA VAL A 401 0.81 13.20 3.85
C VAL A 401 0.69 14.08 5.11
N ILE A 402 1.46 15.17 5.17
CA ILE A 402 1.37 16.16 6.24
C ILE A 402 -0.01 16.83 6.25
N PHE A 403 -0.56 17.22 5.08
CA PHE A 403 -1.91 17.77 4.97
C PHE A 403 -2.92 16.84 5.63
N ARG A 404 -2.87 15.53 5.32
CA ARG A 404 -3.79 14.53 5.90
C ARG A 404 -3.69 14.47 7.43
N ASN A 405 -2.47 14.54 7.97
CA ASN A 405 -2.23 14.59 9.41
C ASN A 405 -2.83 15.85 10.06
N VAL A 406 -2.70 17.00 9.41
CA VAL A 406 -3.20 18.30 9.91
C VAL A 406 -4.72 18.32 9.96
N VAL A 407 -5.38 17.77 8.93
CA VAL A 407 -6.83 17.77 8.79
C VAL A 407 -7.51 16.53 9.39
N ASP A 408 -6.77 15.71 10.13
CA ASP A 408 -7.30 14.50 10.73
C ASP A 408 -8.54 14.80 11.60
N GLY A 409 -9.56 13.96 11.48
CA GLY A 409 -10.87 14.12 12.11
C GLY A 409 -11.81 15.19 11.52
N GLU A 410 -11.33 16.08 10.64
CA GLU A 410 -12.19 17.13 10.07
C GLU A 410 -13.15 16.60 8.99
N PRO A 411 -14.40 17.09 8.91
CA PRO A 411 -15.36 16.63 7.92
C PRO A 411 -14.98 17.08 6.50
N PHE A 412 -15.41 16.33 5.50
CA PHE A 412 -15.45 16.81 4.11
C PHE A 412 -16.47 17.95 3.99
N SER A 413 -16.04 19.11 3.50
CA SER A 413 -16.85 20.32 3.46
C SER A 413 -16.54 21.16 2.22
N ASN A 414 -17.32 22.24 2.00
CA ASN A 414 -17.03 23.27 0.99
C ASN A 414 -16.72 22.73 -0.42
N TRP A 415 -17.40 21.66 -0.82
CA TRP A 415 -17.26 21.13 -2.18
C TRP A 415 -17.71 22.18 -3.21
N TRP A 416 -16.88 22.39 -4.21
CA TRP A 416 -17.17 23.20 -5.38
C TRP A 416 -16.73 22.43 -6.63
N ASP A 417 -17.50 22.53 -7.70
CA ASP A 417 -17.14 22.01 -9.01
C ASP A 417 -17.72 22.91 -10.12
N ASN A 418 -17.15 22.81 -11.31
CA ASN A 418 -17.65 23.51 -12.51
C ASN A 418 -18.52 22.62 -13.42
N GLY A 419 -19.00 21.46 -12.95
CA GLY A 419 -19.65 20.44 -13.77
C GLY A 419 -18.72 19.65 -14.70
N SER A 420 -17.41 19.88 -14.63
CA SER A 420 -16.37 19.23 -15.43
C SER A 420 -15.22 18.71 -14.57
N ASN A 421 -13.98 19.18 -14.77
CA ASN A 421 -12.79 18.66 -14.10
C ASN A 421 -12.05 19.71 -13.26
N GLN A 422 -12.71 20.82 -12.97
CA GLN A 422 -12.26 21.77 -11.95
C GLN A 422 -13.08 21.55 -10.69
N VAL A 423 -12.42 21.15 -9.61
CA VAL A 423 -13.08 20.80 -8.34
C VAL A 423 -12.26 21.31 -7.16
N ALA A 424 -12.94 21.58 -6.05
CA ALA A 424 -12.31 21.98 -4.80
C ALA A 424 -13.10 21.43 -3.61
N PHE A 425 -12.44 21.24 -2.47
CA PHE A 425 -13.12 20.94 -1.21
C PHE A 425 -12.25 21.29 0.00
N GLY A 426 -12.93 21.47 1.12
CA GLY A 426 -12.35 21.68 2.44
C GLY A 426 -12.35 20.43 3.30
N ARG A 427 -11.51 20.48 4.33
CA ARG A 427 -11.54 19.60 5.48
C ARG A 427 -11.75 20.45 6.73
N GLY A 428 -13.02 20.58 7.10
CA GLY A 428 -13.47 21.46 8.17
C GLY A 428 -12.94 22.88 7.98
N ASN A 429 -12.25 23.39 9.01
CA ASN A 429 -11.57 24.68 8.99
C ASN A 429 -10.03 24.55 8.99
N LYS A 430 -9.49 23.36 8.69
CA LYS A 430 -8.05 23.08 8.79
C LYS A 430 -7.32 22.97 7.47
N GLY A 431 -7.99 22.58 6.39
CA GLY A 431 -7.36 22.46 5.08
C GLY A 431 -8.33 22.67 3.92
N PHE A 432 -7.79 23.09 2.78
CA PHE A 432 -8.52 23.26 1.54
C PHE A 432 -7.64 22.85 0.35
N ILE A 433 -8.25 22.22 -0.64
CA ILE A 433 -7.58 21.74 -1.84
C ILE A 433 -8.42 22.04 -3.08
N ILE A 434 -7.75 22.35 -4.20
CA ILE A 434 -8.40 22.67 -5.47
C ILE A 434 -7.60 22.11 -6.65
N PHE A 435 -8.29 21.57 -7.65
CA PHE A 435 -7.72 20.87 -8.81
C PHE A 435 -8.24 21.46 -10.12
N ASN A 436 -7.38 21.54 -11.13
CA ASN A 436 -7.76 21.81 -12.51
C ASN A 436 -7.28 20.67 -13.43
N ASN A 437 -8.17 19.75 -13.79
CA ASN A 437 -7.90 18.71 -14.79
C ASN A 437 -8.69 18.93 -16.10
N ASP A 438 -9.26 20.12 -16.27
CA ASP A 438 -9.84 20.55 -17.55
C ASP A 438 -8.75 21.01 -18.52
N ASN A 439 -9.16 21.23 -19.77
CA ASN A 439 -8.27 21.70 -20.84
C ASN A 439 -8.29 23.24 -20.97
N TRP A 440 -8.78 23.97 -19.95
CA TRP A 440 -8.75 25.43 -19.88
C TRP A 440 -8.36 25.93 -18.49
N ASN A 441 -7.85 27.17 -18.42
CA ASN A 441 -7.36 27.78 -17.19
C ASN A 441 -8.49 27.97 -16.17
N MET A 442 -8.13 27.85 -14.90
CA MET A 442 -9.01 28.15 -13.77
C MET A 442 -8.67 29.52 -13.20
N ASN A 443 -9.68 30.36 -12.97
CA ASN A 443 -9.60 31.56 -12.14
C ASN A 443 -10.93 31.71 -11.39
N VAL A 444 -10.98 31.30 -10.13
CA VAL A 444 -12.22 31.23 -9.35
C VAL A 444 -12.01 31.73 -7.92
N ASN A 445 -13.06 32.31 -7.33
CA ASN A 445 -13.08 32.71 -5.93
C ASN A 445 -14.03 31.78 -5.16
N VAL A 446 -13.50 30.97 -4.25
CA VAL A 446 -14.25 29.88 -3.58
C VAL A 446 -14.16 29.99 -2.07
N GLN A 447 -15.20 29.50 -1.38
CA GLN A 447 -15.23 29.42 0.09
C GLN A 447 -14.29 28.30 0.54
N THR A 448 -13.26 28.64 1.32
CA THR A 448 -12.29 27.66 1.83
C THR A 448 -12.70 27.06 3.17
N GLY A 449 -13.43 27.82 3.99
CA GLY A 449 -13.70 27.51 5.40
C GLY A 449 -12.52 27.79 6.34
N LEU A 450 -11.39 28.28 5.81
CA LEU A 450 -10.19 28.56 6.59
C LEU A 450 -10.25 29.95 7.24
N PRO A 451 -9.56 30.15 8.37
CA PRO A 451 -9.34 31.47 8.95
C PRO A 451 -8.61 32.40 7.97
N SER A 452 -8.89 33.70 8.06
CA SER A 452 -8.24 34.69 7.21
C SER A 452 -6.72 34.75 7.41
N GLY A 453 -6.00 35.05 6.33
CA GLY A 453 -4.54 35.20 6.32
C GLY A 453 -3.89 34.64 5.06
N THR A 454 -2.56 34.68 5.03
CA THR A 454 -1.77 34.19 3.91
C THR A 454 -1.31 32.76 4.17
N TYR A 455 -1.53 31.88 3.21
CA TYR A 455 -1.17 30.47 3.27
C TYR A 455 -0.18 30.14 2.16
N CYS A 456 0.78 29.27 2.47
CA CYS A 456 1.69 28.71 1.47
C CYS A 456 1.02 27.53 0.76
N ASP A 457 1.03 27.55 -0.58
CA ASP A 457 0.67 26.37 -1.36
C ASP A 457 1.73 25.29 -1.18
N VAL A 458 1.33 24.18 -0.55
CA VAL A 458 2.24 23.08 -0.23
C VAL A 458 2.51 22.16 -1.44
N ILE A 459 1.88 22.40 -2.59
CA ILE A 459 2.14 21.67 -3.83
C ILE A 459 3.28 22.32 -4.60
N SER A 460 3.20 23.62 -4.90
CA SER A 460 4.27 24.35 -5.58
C SER A 460 5.48 24.65 -4.68
N GLY A 461 5.32 24.65 -3.36
CA GLY A 461 6.41 24.92 -2.41
C GLY A 461 6.12 24.41 -1.01
N GLN A 462 6.59 25.15 -0.01
CA GLN A 462 6.38 24.88 1.41
C GLN A 462 6.52 26.17 2.23
N LYS A 463 6.09 26.11 3.50
CA LYS A 463 6.39 27.14 4.49
C LYS A 463 7.79 26.89 5.05
N GLU A 464 8.68 27.87 4.92
CA GLU A 464 10.06 27.81 5.40
C GLU A 464 10.49 29.17 5.93
N ASN A 465 11.00 29.23 7.16
CA ASN A 465 11.40 30.49 7.83
C ASN A 465 10.31 31.59 7.78
N ASN A 466 9.05 31.18 8.01
CA ASN A 466 7.86 32.01 7.91
C ASN A 466 7.67 32.72 6.56
N LYS A 467 8.12 32.09 5.47
CA LYS A 467 7.89 32.52 4.09
C LYS A 467 7.42 31.32 3.25
N CYS A 468 6.73 31.61 2.16
CA CYS A 468 6.35 30.58 1.19
C CYS A 468 7.41 30.51 0.10
N THR A 469 7.90 29.30 -0.19
CA THR A 469 8.84 29.07 -1.30
C THR A 469 8.15 28.92 -2.65
N GLY A 470 6.83 28.66 -2.62
CA GLY A 470 5.97 28.55 -3.80
C GLY A 470 4.88 29.62 -3.82
N LYS A 471 3.73 29.29 -4.40
CA LYS A 471 2.57 30.19 -4.48
C LYS A 471 2.04 30.53 -3.08
N GLN A 472 1.42 31.71 -2.99
CA GLN A 472 0.71 32.17 -1.81
C GLN A 472 -0.78 32.26 -2.11
N VAL A 473 -1.60 31.95 -1.12
CA VAL A 473 -3.06 32.09 -1.20
C VAL A 473 -3.50 32.99 -0.05
N PHE A 474 -4.19 34.09 -0.38
CA PHE A 474 -4.78 34.96 0.61
C PHE A 474 -6.24 34.58 0.84
N VAL A 475 -6.57 34.21 2.07
CA VAL A 475 -7.93 33.94 2.53
C VAL A 475 -8.48 35.21 3.19
N SER A 476 -9.57 35.76 2.66
CA SER A 476 -10.23 36.96 3.18
C SER A 476 -11.00 36.70 4.48
N GLY A 477 -11.46 37.76 5.14
CA GLY A 477 -12.21 37.69 6.41
C GLY A 477 -13.50 36.86 6.36
N ASP A 478 -14.07 36.67 5.17
CA ASP A 478 -15.25 35.83 4.92
C ASP A 478 -14.90 34.37 4.54
N GLY A 479 -13.62 33.99 4.62
CA GLY A 479 -13.13 32.63 4.34
C GLY A 479 -12.92 32.31 2.86
N LYS A 480 -13.16 33.26 1.95
CA LYS A 480 -12.95 33.05 0.51
C LYS A 480 -11.49 33.26 0.10
N ALA A 481 -11.08 32.62 -0.98
CA ALA A 481 -9.80 32.88 -1.63
C ALA A 481 -9.90 32.73 -3.15
N ASN A 482 -9.13 33.55 -3.88
CA ASN A 482 -8.97 33.43 -5.31
C ASN A 482 -7.87 32.43 -5.66
N PHE A 483 -8.17 31.50 -6.56
CA PHE A 483 -7.23 30.51 -7.07
C PHE A 483 -7.10 30.63 -8.58
N GLN A 484 -5.85 30.65 -9.05
CA GLN A 484 -5.50 30.69 -10.46
C GLN A 484 -4.60 29.51 -10.79
N ILE A 485 -5.08 28.61 -11.65
CA ILE A 485 -4.37 27.39 -12.04
C ILE A 485 -4.44 27.24 -13.56
N ASN A 486 -3.31 27.46 -14.21
CA ASN A 486 -3.19 27.26 -15.65
C ASN A 486 -3.09 25.77 -15.99
N THR A 487 -3.53 25.41 -17.20
CA THR A 487 -3.48 24.03 -17.69
C THR A 487 -2.07 23.50 -17.91
N ASP A 488 -1.11 24.40 -18.13
CA ASP A 488 0.31 24.12 -18.35
C ASP A 488 1.13 24.11 -17.05
N ALA A 489 0.50 24.36 -15.89
CA ALA A 489 1.18 24.26 -14.60
C ALA A 489 1.78 22.86 -14.40
N GLU A 490 3.00 22.79 -13.83
CA GLU A 490 3.66 21.51 -13.51
C GLU A 490 2.72 20.60 -12.69
N ASP A 491 2.12 21.17 -11.65
CA ASP A 491 1.10 20.56 -10.81
C ASP A 491 -0.18 21.40 -10.86
N PRO A 492 -1.24 20.94 -11.55
CA PRO A 492 -2.44 21.74 -11.73
C PRO A 492 -3.41 21.56 -10.56
N PHE A 493 -2.88 21.67 -9.34
CA PHE A 493 -3.66 21.67 -8.10
C PHE A 493 -2.91 22.45 -7.01
N ILE A 494 -3.65 23.01 -6.06
CA ILE A 494 -3.14 23.80 -4.94
C ILE A 494 -3.72 23.22 -3.66
N ALA A 495 -2.91 23.14 -2.61
CA ALA A 495 -3.34 22.69 -1.29
C ALA A 495 -2.80 23.65 -0.21
N ILE A 496 -3.67 24.03 0.72
CA ILE A 496 -3.34 24.92 1.85
C ILE A 496 -3.95 24.36 3.14
N HIS A 497 -3.26 24.53 4.26
CA HIS A 497 -3.73 24.09 5.56
C HIS A 497 -3.22 25.01 6.68
N VAL A 498 -3.79 24.89 7.88
CA VAL A 498 -3.51 25.78 9.03
C VAL A 498 -2.02 25.84 9.41
N ASP A 499 -1.30 24.72 9.35
CA ASP A 499 0.16 24.72 9.63
C ASP A 499 1.01 25.36 8.52
N ALA A 500 0.44 25.60 7.34
CA ALA A 500 1.08 26.32 6.22
C ALA A 500 0.70 27.81 6.18
N LYS A 501 -0.05 28.31 7.16
CA LYS A 501 -0.39 29.74 7.32
C LYS A 501 0.83 30.54 7.81
N LEU A 502 1.06 31.75 7.29
CA LEU A 502 2.14 32.66 7.71
C LEU A 502 1.83 33.46 8.97
#